data_AF-A0A9D5K1Y3-F1
#
_entry.id   AF-A0A9D5K1Y3-F1
#
_cell.length_a   1.000
_cell.length_b   1.000
_cell.length_c   1.000
_cell.angle_alpha   90.00
_cell.angle_beta   90.00
_cell.angle_gamma   90.00
#
_symmetry.space_group_name_H-M   'P 1'
#
loop_
_entity.id
_entity.type
_entity.pdbx_description
1 polymer ?
#
loop_
_entity_poly.entity_id
_entity_poly.type
_entity_poly.pdbx_seq_one_letter_code
_entity_poly.pdbx_strand_id
1 'polypeptide(L)'
;MKRWYDKYPELAGYLEQFREMSQSRRDKLVKGIVEIVRKSNPTIFEDFLLDFPLDFNRRRWYDKDPYLWLLFNGLAYADIDLLSAVTRYLRENIDS
;
A
#
# COMPACT_ATOMS: atom_id res chain seq x y z
N MET A 1 2.64 -17.47 7.45
CA MET A 1 3.55 -16.46 6.85
C MET A 1 3.12 -15.10 7.39
N LYS A 2 3.99 -14.41 8.15
CA LYS A 2 3.68 -13.05 8.65
C LYS A 2 3.85 -12.06 7.49
N ARG A 3 2.96 -11.07 7.39
CA ARG A 3 3.01 -10.02 6.35
C ARG A 3 4.05 -8.98 6.77
N TRP A 4 4.72 -8.33 5.81
CA TRP A 4 5.80 -7.39 6.13
C TRP A 4 5.29 -6.23 7.01
N TYR A 5 4.04 -5.81 6.81
CA TYR A 5 3.42 -4.71 7.55
C TYR A 5 2.89 -5.12 8.92
N ASP A 6 2.85 -6.41 9.27
CA ASP A 6 2.46 -6.85 10.62
C ASP A 6 3.45 -6.34 11.70
N LYS A 7 4.66 -5.89 11.31
CA LYS A 7 5.63 -5.21 12.20
C LYS A 7 5.23 -3.76 12.54
N TYR A 8 4.24 -3.19 11.85
CA TYR A 8 3.72 -1.84 12.02
C TYR A 8 2.21 -1.92 12.31
N PRO A 9 1.80 -2.17 13.57
CA PRO A 9 0.42 -2.53 13.89
C PRO A 9 -0.62 -1.51 13.42
N GLU A 10 -0.30 -0.22 13.50
CA GLU A 10 -1.20 0.84 13.08
C GLU A 10 -1.39 0.87 11.56
N LEU A 11 -0.28 0.87 10.81
CA LEU A 11 -0.31 0.79 9.35
C LEU A 11 -1.05 -0.48 8.89
N ALA A 12 -0.78 -1.62 9.53
CA ALA A 12 -1.46 -2.88 9.26
C ALA A 12 -2.97 -2.75 9.42
N GLY A 13 -3.42 -2.10 10.50
CA GLY A 13 -4.83 -1.83 10.75
C GLY A 13 -5.48 -1.08 9.59
N TYR A 14 -4.87 0.01 9.13
CA TYR A 14 -5.42 0.78 8.00
C TYR A 14 -5.36 0.03 6.66
N LEU A 15 -4.27 -0.69 6.39
CA LEU A 15 -4.13 -1.46 5.15
C LEU A 15 -5.16 -2.60 5.06
N GLU A 16 -5.48 -3.26 6.18
CA GLU A 16 -6.49 -4.32 6.19
C GLU A 16 -7.91 -3.79 5.95
N GLN A 17 -8.20 -2.54 6.34
CA GLN A 17 -9.51 -1.94 6.08
C GLN A 17 -9.81 -1.78 4.59
N PHE A 18 -8.78 -1.69 3.73
CA PHE A 18 -8.97 -1.58 2.27
C PHE A 18 -9.73 -2.78 1.68
N ARG A 19 -9.70 -3.93 2.37
CA ARG A 19 -10.41 -5.14 1.95
C ARG A 19 -11.93 -4.93 1.87
N GLU A 20 -12.48 -4.22 2.86
CA GLU A 20 -13.92 -4.02 3.03
C GLU A 20 -14.39 -2.66 2.47
N MET A 21 -13.47 -1.79 2.06
CA MET A 21 -13.80 -0.50 1.46
C MET A 21 -14.38 -0.64 0.05
N SER A 22 -15.30 0.27 -0.28
CA SER A 22 -15.75 0.45 -1.66
C SER A 22 -14.58 0.84 -2.56
N GLN A 23 -14.62 0.39 -3.81
CA GLN A 23 -13.55 0.68 -4.78
C GLN A 23 -13.30 2.19 -4.92
N SER A 24 -14.36 3.01 -5.00
CA SER A 24 -14.20 4.47 -5.10
C SER A 24 -13.46 5.09 -3.92
N ARG A 25 -13.76 4.67 -2.68
CA ARG A 25 -13.06 5.15 -1.48
C ARG A 25 -11.62 4.68 -1.47
N ARG A 26 -11.38 3.41 -1.78
CA ARG A 26 -10.05 2.81 -1.85
C ARG A 26 -9.18 3.50 -2.91
N ASP A 27 -9.69 3.70 -4.11
CA ASP A 27 -8.96 4.36 -5.20
C ASP A 27 -8.53 5.78 -4.83
N LYS A 28 -9.37 6.52 -4.10
CA LYS A 28 -9.02 7.85 -3.58
C LYS A 28 -7.82 7.78 -2.62
N LEU A 29 -7.84 6.83 -1.69
CA LEU A 29 -6.75 6.63 -0.72
C LEU A 29 -5.47 6.17 -1.42
N VAL A 30 -5.56 5.19 -2.33
CA VAL A 30 -4.41 4.69 -3.10
C VAL A 30 -3.74 5.82 -3.86
N LYS A 31 -4.52 6.68 -4.54
CA LYS A 31 -3.98 7.87 -5.23
C LYS A 31 -3.24 8.80 -4.28
N GLY A 32 -3.80 9.07 -3.09
CA GLY A 32 -3.13 9.88 -2.08
C GLY A 32 -1.81 9.29 -1.61
N ILE A 33 -1.76 7.98 -1.38
CA ILE A 33 -0.50 7.30 -1.00
C ILE A 33 0.51 7.38 -2.13
N VAL A 34 0.09 7.17 -3.39
CA VAL A 34 0.99 7.27 -4.54
C VAL A 34 1.62 8.67 -4.63
N GLU A 35 0.85 9.72 -4.37
CA GLU A 35 1.37 11.09 -4.33
C GLU A 35 2.36 11.33 -3.18
N ILE A 36 2.15 10.70 -2.02
CA ILE A 36 3.11 10.76 -0.91
C ILE A 36 4.43 10.08 -1.31
N VAL A 37 4.34 8.86 -1.85
CA VAL A 37 5.51 8.10 -2.27
C VAL A 37 6.28 8.85 -3.36
N ARG A 38 5.60 9.40 -4.38
CA ARG A 38 6.26 10.19 -5.44
C ARG A 38 7.04 11.39 -4.92
N LYS A 39 6.54 12.05 -3.87
CA LYS A 39 7.21 13.21 -3.26
C LYS A 39 8.42 12.82 -2.42
N SER A 40 8.36 11.66 -1.75
CA SER A 40 9.45 11.20 -0.87
C SER A 40 10.52 10.41 -1.61
N ASN A 41 10.10 9.47 -2.46
CA ASN A 41 11.00 8.61 -3.24
C ASN A 41 10.28 8.13 -4.53
N PRO A 42 10.49 8.80 -5.67
CA PRO A 42 9.76 8.52 -6.90
C PRO A 42 10.07 7.15 -7.52
N THR A 43 11.23 6.56 -7.23
CA THR A 43 11.65 5.29 -7.87
C THR A 43 11.06 4.05 -7.20
N ILE A 44 10.47 4.19 -5.99
CA ILE A 44 9.89 3.07 -5.22
C ILE A 44 8.81 2.29 -5.98
N PHE A 45 8.15 2.88 -6.98
CA PHE A 45 7.20 2.14 -7.80
C PHE A 45 7.80 1.73 -9.15
N GLU A 46 8.75 2.49 -9.68
CA GLU A 46 9.38 2.24 -10.97
C GLU A 46 10.13 0.90 -10.96
N ASP A 47 10.84 0.62 -9.86
CA ASP A 47 11.59 -0.62 -9.68
C ASP A 47 10.67 -1.86 -9.63
N PHE A 48 9.40 -1.70 -9.24
CA PHE A 48 8.46 -2.80 -9.04
C PHE A 48 7.46 -3.01 -10.18
N LEU A 49 7.40 -2.09 -11.15
CA LEU A 49 6.53 -2.24 -12.32
C LEU A 49 6.93 -3.45 -13.18
N LEU A 50 8.23 -3.77 -13.23
CA LEU A 50 8.77 -4.94 -13.94
C LEU A 50 8.65 -6.23 -13.12
N ASP A 51 8.63 -6.11 -11.79
CA ASP A 51 8.55 -7.23 -10.85
C ASP A 51 7.11 -7.69 -10.57
N PHE A 52 6.10 -7.11 -11.25
CA PHE A 52 4.72 -7.57 -11.14
C PHE A 52 4.66 -9.08 -11.43
N PRO A 53 4.46 -9.94 -10.42
CA PRO A 53 4.81 -11.33 -10.52
C PRO A 53 3.83 -11.97 -11.48
N LEU A 54 4.32 -12.60 -12.54
CA LEU A 54 3.52 -13.46 -13.42
C LEU A 54 2.97 -14.70 -12.69
N ASP A 55 3.21 -14.82 -11.38
CA ASP A 55 2.76 -15.91 -10.54
C ASP A 55 1.23 -15.90 -10.40
N PHE A 56 0.63 -16.99 -10.89
CA PHE A 56 -0.80 -17.25 -10.85
C PHE A 56 -1.27 -17.76 -9.48
N ASN A 57 -0.35 -18.06 -8.54
CA ASN A 57 -0.67 -18.58 -7.21
C ASN A 57 -0.92 -17.49 -6.15
N ARG A 58 -1.43 -16.33 -6.56
CA ARG A 58 -1.74 -15.17 -5.71
C ARG A 58 -2.76 -15.53 -4.62
N ARG A 59 -2.37 -15.39 -3.34
CA ARG A 59 -3.16 -15.83 -2.17
C ARG A 59 -3.78 -14.69 -1.38
N ARG A 60 -3.29 -13.46 -1.53
CA ARG A 60 -3.77 -12.30 -0.76
C ARG A 60 -4.90 -11.60 -1.51
N TRP A 61 -5.81 -11.00 -0.77
CA TRP A 61 -7.03 -10.39 -1.32
C TRP A 61 -6.72 -9.24 -2.29
N TYR A 62 -5.61 -8.52 -2.07
CA TYR A 62 -5.16 -7.42 -2.94
C TYR A 62 -4.31 -7.88 -4.11
N ASP A 63 -3.89 -9.15 -4.16
CA ASP A 63 -2.92 -9.57 -5.15
C ASP A 63 -3.48 -9.45 -6.57
N LYS A 64 -4.79 -9.64 -6.81
CA LYS A 64 -5.37 -9.58 -8.17
C LYS A 64 -5.52 -8.16 -8.71
N ASP A 65 -5.47 -7.16 -7.84
CA ASP A 65 -5.55 -5.75 -8.23
C ASP A 65 -4.12 -5.23 -8.43
N PRO A 66 -3.75 -4.79 -9.65
CA PRO A 66 -2.38 -4.39 -9.94
C PRO A 66 -1.94 -3.16 -9.13
N TYR A 67 -2.86 -2.23 -8.85
CA TYR A 67 -2.54 -1.02 -8.09
C TYR A 67 -2.35 -1.34 -6.61
N LEU A 68 -3.21 -2.18 -6.05
CA LEU A 68 -3.04 -2.60 -4.66
C LEU A 68 -1.82 -3.49 -4.50
N TRP A 69 -1.58 -4.41 -5.42
CA TRP A 69 -0.37 -5.21 -5.41
C TRP A 69 0.89 -4.33 -5.41
N LEU A 70 0.96 -3.35 -6.32
CA LEU A 70 2.11 -2.44 -6.43
C LEU A 70 2.27 -1.60 -5.15
N LEU A 71 1.17 -1.09 -4.61
CA LEU A 71 1.17 -0.34 -3.35
C LEU A 71 1.74 -1.18 -2.20
N PHE A 72 1.18 -2.38 -1.99
CA PHE A 72 1.55 -3.23 -0.85
C PHE A 72 2.98 -3.76 -0.97
N ASN A 73 3.46 -4.05 -2.17
CA ASN A 73 4.83 -4.52 -2.36
C ASN A 73 5.82 -3.36 -2.38
N GLY A 74 5.51 -2.24 -3.02
CA GLY A 74 6.38 -1.05 -3.01
C GLY A 74 6.60 -0.50 -1.59
N LEU A 75 5.54 -0.43 -0.77
CA LEU A 75 5.66 0.00 0.63
C LEU A 75 6.50 -0.96 1.49
N ALA A 76 6.71 -2.22 1.07
CA ALA A 76 7.58 -3.13 1.81
C ALA A 76 9.05 -2.67 1.84
N TYR A 77 9.44 -1.84 0.88
CA TYR A 77 10.77 -1.28 0.70
C TYR A 77 10.88 0.18 1.13
N ALA A 78 9.77 0.78 1.55
CA ALA A 78 9.76 2.12 2.11
C ALA A 78 10.55 2.17 3.42
N ASP A 79 11.27 3.28 3.62
CA ASP A 79 11.86 3.59 4.90
C ASP A 79 10.80 3.95 5.96
N ILE A 80 11.24 4.05 7.21
CA ILE A 80 10.33 4.29 8.34
C ILE A 80 9.63 5.65 8.24
N ASP A 81 10.27 6.65 7.62
CA ASP A 81 9.74 8.01 7.50
C ASP A 81 8.59 8.04 6.50
N LEU A 82 8.75 7.38 5.36
CA LEU A 82 7.70 7.21 4.37
C LEU A 82 6.54 6.37 4.91
N LEU A 83 6.82 5.27 5.61
CA LEU A 83 5.77 4.47 6.26
C LEU A 83 4.98 5.27 7.29
N SER A 84 5.66 6.13 8.05
CA SER A 84 5.03 7.03 9.02
C SER A 84 4.17 8.09 8.33
N ALA A 85 4.64 8.68 7.23
CA ALA A 85 3.87 9.64 6.44
C ALA A 85 2.59 9.01 5.85
N VAL A 86 2.68 7.78 5.33
CA VAL A 86 1.54 7.03 4.82
C VAL A 86 0.55 6.70 5.94
N THR A 87 1.04 6.28 7.11
CA THR A 87 0.20 5.97 8.28
C THR A 87 -0.59 7.19 8.72
N ARG A 88 0.07 8.35 8.83
CA ARG A 88 -0.59 9.62 9.18
C ARG A 88 -1.67 10.00 8.16
N TYR A 89 -1.36 9.90 6.87
CA TYR A 89 -2.34 10.18 5.82
C TYR A 89 -3.57 9.27 5.91
N LEU A 90 -3.35 7.97 6.13
CA LEU A 90 -4.44 7.00 6.28
C LEU A 90 -5.31 7.31 7.49
N ARG A 91 -4.71 7.59 8.65
CA ARG A 91 -5.42 8.05 9.85
C ARG A 91 -6.32 9.25 9.55
N GLU A 92 -5.77 10.29 8.95
CA GLU A 92 -6.49 11.54 8.65
C GLU A 92 -7.62 11.37 7.64
N ASN A 93 -7.55 10.37 6.75
CA ASN A 93 -8.50 10.21 5.64
C ASN A 93 -9.43 9.00 5.79
N ILE A 94 -9.20 8.10 6.74
CA ILE A 94 -10.08 6.97 7.05
C ILE A 94 -10.98 7.33 8.23
N ASP A 95 -10.42 7.97 9.26
CA ASP A 95 -11.15 8.35 10.46
C ASP A 95 -12.00 9.63 10.24
N SER A 96 -11.87 10.26 9.06
CA SER A 96 -12.68 11.39 8.56
C SER A 96 -13.86 10.95 7.70
#